data_AF-A0A6G2DFZ0-F1
#
_entry.id   AF-A0A6G2DFZ0-F1
#
_cell.length_a   1.000
_cell.length_b   1.000
_cell.length_c   1.000
_cell.angle_alpha   90.00
_cell.angle_beta   90.00
_cell.angle_gamma   90.00
#
_symmetry.space_group_name_H-M   'P 1'
#
loop_
_entity.id
_entity.type
_entity.pdbx_description
1 polymer ?
#
loop_
_entity_poly.entity_id
_entity_poly.type
_entity_poly.pdbx_seq_one_letter_code
_entity_poly.pdbx_strand_id
1 'polypeptide(L)'
;VAPYKVVTSSLDLADIDLSKNYVLKTATGGYDGHGQKVIRSEADLEAAYALADSADCVLEEFVNFDLEISVIVSGNGKEVTFFPVQENI
;
A
#
# COMPACT_ATOMS: atom_id res chain seq x y z
N VAL A 1 6.98 -7.96 -4.58
CA VAL A 1 6.17 -6.76 -4.25
C VAL A 1 4.76 -6.98 -4.79
N ALA A 2 3.73 -6.43 -4.15
CA ALA A 2 2.38 -6.49 -4.72
C ALA A 2 2.37 -5.82 -6.10
N PRO A 3 1.64 -6.34 -7.10
CA PRO A 3 1.39 -5.61 -8.34
C PRO A 3 0.82 -4.23 -8.01
N TYR A 4 1.38 -3.17 -8.62
CA TYR A 4 1.00 -1.80 -8.31
C TYR A 4 0.88 -0.91 -9.54
N LYS A 5 0.12 0.19 -9.39
CA LYS A 5 -0.05 1.26 -10.38
C LYS A 5 0.13 2.62 -9.71
N VAL A 6 0.80 3.56 -10.38
CA VAL A 6 0.88 4.97 -9.94
C VAL A 6 -0.46 5.66 -10.25
N VAL A 7 -0.97 6.42 -9.30
CA VAL A 7 -2.25 7.14 -9.36
C VAL A 7 -1.99 8.60 -9.04
N THR A 8 -2.27 9.48 -9.99
CA THR A 8 -2.06 10.93 -9.87
C THR A 8 -3.36 11.72 -9.85
N SER A 9 -4.48 11.04 -10.13
CA SER A 9 -5.83 11.59 -10.03
C SER A 9 -6.87 10.47 -9.92
N SER A 10 -8.09 10.81 -9.53
CA SER A 10 -9.24 9.90 -9.51
C SER A 10 -9.52 9.24 -10.87
N LEU A 11 -9.16 9.88 -11.99
CA LEU A 11 -9.31 9.31 -13.34
C LEU A 11 -8.49 8.03 -13.53
N ASP A 12 -7.36 7.89 -12.83
CA ASP A 12 -6.55 6.67 -12.89
C ASP A 12 -7.23 5.45 -12.25
N LEU A 13 -8.33 5.67 -11.53
CA LEU A 13 -9.10 4.67 -10.81
C LEU A 13 -10.44 4.32 -11.48
N ALA A 14 -10.81 4.98 -12.58
CA ALA A 14 -12.14 4.84 -13.18
C ALA A 14 -12.47 3.41 -13.66
N ASP A 15 -11.47 2.67 -14.15
CA ASP A 15 -11.63 1.35 -14.76
C ASP A 15 -10.97 0.22 -13.94
N ILE A 16 -10.89 0.37 -12.61
CA ILE A 16 -10.28 -0.68 -11.77
C ILE A 16 -11.14 -1.95 -11.74
N ASP A 17 -10.48 -3.10 -11.74
CA ASP A 17 -11.13 -4.41 -11.69
C ASP A 17 -11.58 -4.77 -10.27
N LEU A 18 -12.83 -4.46 -9.95
CA LEU A 18 -13.42 -4.73 -8.62
C LEU A 18 -13.68 -6.22 -8.33
N SER A 19 -13.29 -7.15 -9.22
CA SER A 19 -13.18 -8.56 -8.82
C SER A 19 -12.01 -8.82 -7.87
N LYS A 20 -11.07 -7.86 -7.77
CA LYS A 20 -9.94 -7.84 -6.85
C LYS A 20 -10.14 -6.79 -5.75
N ASN A 21 -9.41 -6.99 -4.65
CA ASN A 21 -9.29 -6.00 -3.60
C ASN A 21 -8.00 -5.22 -3.78
N TYR A 22 -8.01 -3.94 -3.42
CA TYR A 22 -6.84 -3.06 -3.51
C TYR A 22 -6.63 -2.26 -2.23
N VAL A 23 -5.43 -1.71 -2.09
CA VAL A 23 -5.13 -0.64 -1.13
C VAL A 23 -4.54 0.54 -1.91
N LEU A 24 -5.22 1.68 -1.86
CA LEU A 24 -4.69 2.95 -2.35
C LEU A 24 -3.92 3.62 -1.21
N LYS A 25 -2.68 4.04 -1.46
CA LYS A 25 -1.79 4.65 -0.46
C LYS A 25 -1.19 5.93 -1.01
N THR A 26 -1.10 6.98 -0.22
CA THR A 26 -0.33 8.18 -0.60
C THR A 26 1.14 7.80 -0.80
N ALA A 27 1.77 8.31 -1.86
CA ALA A 27 3.15 7.98 -2.21
C ALA A 27 4.17 8.54 -1.19
N THR A 28 3.77 9.58 -0.45
CA THR A 28 4.56 10.18 0.62
C THR A 28 3.69 10.52 1.83
N GLY A 29 4.31 10.74 2.98
CA GLY A 29 3.65 11.22 4.20
C GLY A 29 2.76 10.21 4.93
N GLY A 30 2.57 9.00 4.40
CA GLY A 30 1.83 7.92 5.07
C GLY A 30 2.63 7.29 6.22
N TYR A 31 1.96 7.03 7.34
CA TYR A 31 2.47 6.31 8.52
C TYR A 31 1.27 5.74 9.29
N ASP A 32 1.45 4.64 10.03
CA ASP A 32 0.40 4.03 10.89
C ASP A 32 -0.98 3.84 10.21
N GLY A 33 -0.99 3.57 8.90
CA GLY A 33 -2.23 3.44 8.11
C GLY A 33 -2.86 4.76 7.63
N HIS A 34 -2.32 5.92 8.02
CA HIS A 34 -2.72 7.22 7.47
C HIS A 34 -2.37 7.33 5.99
N GLY A 35 -3.23 8.02 5.24
CA GLY A 35 -3.09 8.17 3.80
C GLY A 35 -3.41 6.89 3.04
N GLN A 36 -4.24 6.00 3.59
CA GLN A 36 -4.60 4.74 2.95
C GLN A 36 -6.11 4.53 2.87
N LYS A 37 -6.56 3.91 1.78
CA LYS A 37 -7.95 3.45 1.61
C LYS A 37 -7.95 2.05 1.00
N VAL A 38 -8.56 1.10 1.71
CA VAL A 38 -8.84 -0.23 1.16
C VAL A 38 -10.09 -0.15 0.27
N ILE A 39 -10.01 -0.72 -0.93
CA ILE A 39 -11.08 -0.76 -1.92
C ILE A 39 -11.49 -2.22 -2.10
N ARG A 40 -12.72 -2.55 -1.69
CA ARG A 40 -13.30 -3.90 -1.85
C ARG A 40 -14.56 -3.90 -2.72
N SER A 41 -15.15 -2.73 -2.93
CA SER A 41 -16.39 -2.57 -3.67
C SER A 41 -16.54 -1.15 -4.18
N GLU A 42 -17.56 -0.93 -5.02
CA GLU A 42 -17.91 0.41 -5.53
C GLU A 42 -18.15 1.43 -4.42
N ALA A 43 -18.63 1.00 -3.25
CA ALA A 43 -18.88 1.88 -2.10
C ALA A 43 -17.60 2.52 -1.54
N ASP A 44 -16.42 1.97 -1.85
CA ASP A 44 -15.13 2.51 -1.41
C ASP A 44 -14.56 3.57 -2.36
N LEU A 45 -15.10 3.66 -3.59
CA LEU A 45 -14.52 4.47 -4.67
C LEU A 45 -14.58 5.97 -4.38
N GLU A 46 -15.67 6.47 -3.79
CA GLU A 46 -15.82 7.90 -3.49
C GLU A 46 -14.67 8.39 -2.60
N ALA A 47 -14.35 7.65 -1.53
CA ALA A 47 -13.25 7.97 -0.64
C ALA A 47 -11.88 7.77 -1.30
N ALA A 48 -11.74 6.78 -2.18
CA ALA A 48 -10.51 6.54 -2.93
C ALA A 48 -10.23 7.68 -3.93
N TYR A 49 -11.24 8.17 -4.63
CA TYR A 49 -11.14 9.31 -5.54
C TYR A 49 -10.72 10.57 -4.80
N ALA A 50 -11.36 10.87 -3.65
CA ALA A 50 -10.98 12.00 -2.83
C ALA A 50 -9.51 11.94 -2.38
N LEU A 51 -9.02 10.75 -2.01
CA LEU A 51 -7.61 10.54 -1.66
C LEU A 51 -6.69 10.75 -2.86
N ALA A 52 -7.02 10.15 -4.01
CA ALA A 52 -6.24 10.23 -5.25
C ALA A 52 -6.12 11.66 -5.80
N ASP A 53 -7.15 12.49 -5.62
CA ASP A 53 -7.12 13.90 -6.04
C ASP A 53 -6.41 14.81 -5.03
N SER A 54 -6.15 14.33 -3.80
CA SER A 54 -5.48 15.11 -2.76
C SER A 54 -3.95 14.98 -2.77
N ALA A 55 -3.42 13.88 -3.31
CA ALA A 55 -1.99 13.60 -3.36
C ALA A 55 -1.67 12.49 -4.36
N ASP A 56 -0.43 12.47 -4.85
CA ASP A 56 0.10 11.32 -5.60
C ASP A 56 -0.01 10.05 -4.76
N CYS A 57 -0.51 8.98 -5.37
CA CYS A 57 -0.81 7.71 -4.72
C CYS A 57 -0.23 6.53 -5.49
N VAL A 58 -0.21 5.37 -4.81
CA VAL A 58 0.07 4.06 -5.37
C VAL A 58 -1.10 3.14 -5.06
N LEU A 59 -1.68 2.53 -6.09
CA LEU A 59 -2.68 1.48 -5.96
C LEU A 59 -1.99 0.12 -5.98
N GLU A 60 -2.12 -0.65 -4.91
CA GLU A 60 -1.54 -1.99 -4.79
C GLU A 60 -2.66 -3.04 -4.73
N GLU A 61 -2.48 -4.19 -5.38
CA GLU A 61 -3.34 -5.35 -5.17
C GLU A 61 -3.25 -5.82 -3.71
N PHE A 62 -4.39 -6.10 -3.08
CA PHE A 62 -4.45 -6.57 -1.71
C PHE A 62 -3.86 -7.98 -1.62
N VAL A 63 -2.81 -8.13 -0.81
CA VAL A 63 -2.17 -9.43 -0.58
C VAL A 63 -2.88 -10.16 0.55
N ASN A 64 -3.39 -11.36 0.26
CA ASN A 64 -3.93 -12.24 1.28
C ASN A 64 -2.79 -13.04 1.92
N PHE A 65 -2.15 -12.48 2.95
CA PHE A 65 -1.07 -13.12 3.69
C PHE A 65 -1.58 -13.69 5.03
N ASP A 66 -0.91 -14.74 5.53
CA ASP A 66 -1.28 -15.37 6.80
C ASP A 66 -0.70 -14.61 8.01
N LEU A 67 0.52 -14.09 7.87
CA LEU A 67 1.27 -13.37 8.91
C LEU A 67 2.05 -12.21 8.31
N GLU A 68 2.21 -11.14 9.07
CA GLU A 68 3.15 -10.07 8.76
C GLU A 68 4.44 -10.29 9.57
N ILE A 69 5.58 -10.21 8.90
CA ILE A 69 6.89 -10.37 9.55
C ILE A 69 7.83 -9.22 9.20
N SER A 70 8.75 -8.92 10.09
CA SER A 70 9.82 -7.96 9.88
C SER A 70 11.21 -8.56 10.18
N VAL A 71 12.22 -8.06 9.46
CA VAL A 71 13.63 -8.37 9.70
C VAL A 71 14.39 -7.06 9.80
N ILE A 72 15.05 -6.84 10.92
CA ILE A 72 15.93 -5.68 11.09
C ILE A 72 17.30 -6.05 10.53
N VAL A 73 17.82 -5.18 9.67
CA VAL A 73 19.15 -5.31 9.06
C VAL A 73 20.00 -4.11 9.44
N SER A 74 21.20 -4.35 9.94
CA SER A 74 22.18 -3.30 10.27
C SER A 74 23.44 -3.49 9.44
N GLY A 75 23.98 -2.41 8.88
CA GLY A 75 25.21 -2.47 8.10
C GLY A 75 25.97 -1.15 8.09
N ASN A 76 27.28 -1.24 7.84
CA ASN A 76 28.20 -0.10 7.79
C ASN A 76 28.85 0.09 6.40
N GLY A 77 28.29 -0.53 5.36
CA GLY A 77 28.80 -0.54 4.00
C GLY A 77 29.93 -1.55 3.73
N LYS A 78 30.42 -2.27 4.75
CA LYS A 78 31.38 -3.37 4.63
C LYS A 78 30.83 -4.67 5.20
N GLU A 79 30.17 -4.57 6.35
CA GLU A 79 29.57 -5.68 7.07
C GLU A 79 28.06 -5.46 7.20
N VAL A 80 27.33 -6.57 7.25
CA VAL A 80 25.87 -6.62 7.41
C VAL A 80 25.52 -7.69 8.43
N THR A 81 24.67 -7.33 9.38
CA THR A 81 24.13 -8.22 10.42
C THR A 81 22.61 -8.22 10.34
N PHE A 82 22.02 -9.41 10.52
CA PHE A 82 20.58 -9.65 10.48
C PHE A 82 20.08 -10.05 11.86
N PHE A 83 19.02 -9.42 12.33
CA PHE A 83 18.33 -9.85 13.55
C PHE A 83 17.38 -11.02 13.23
N PRO A 84 16.98 -11.84 14.24
CA PRO A 84 15.98 -12.88 14.04
C PRO A 84 14.67 -12.30 13.49
N VAL A 85 14.01 -13.06 12.62
CA VAL A 85 12.67 -12.73 12.11
C VAL A 85 11.71 -12.50 13.28
N GLN A 86 10.93 -11.43 13.22
CA GLN A 86 9.86 -11.14 14.16
C GLN A 86 8.51 -11.21 13.44
N GLU A 87 7.52 -11.80 14.09
CA GLU A 87 6.12 -11.65 13.71
C GLU A 87 5.60 -10.32 14.28
N ASN A 88 4.89 -9.55 13.45
CA ASN A 88 4.28 -8.29 13.84
C ASN A 88 2.82 -8.55 14.28
N ILE A 89 2.46 -8.13 15.50
CA ILE A 89 1.13 -8.30 16.12
C ILE A 89 0.47 -6.94 16.31
#